data_AF-A0A7C4B1P3-F1
#
_entry.id   AF-A0A7C4B1P3-F1
#
_cell.length_a   1.000
_cell.length_b   1.000
_cell.length_c   1.000
_cell.angle_alpha   90.00
_cell.angle_beta   90.00
_cell.angle_gamma   90.00
#
_symmetry.space_group_name_H-M   'P 1'
#
loop_
_entity.id
_entity.type
_entity.pdbx_description
1 polymer ?
#
loop_
_entity_poly.entity_id
_entity_poly.type
_entity_poly.pdbx_seq_one_letter_code
_entity_poly.pdbx_strand_id
1 'polypeptide(L)' 'CENIVDFAREIEETKIAVFLREVNNGVKVSLRSKGDLDVGAVAAALGGGGHKNASGCCVTGKLDEVKSRVLGLASGLFMK' A
#
# COMPACT_ATOMS: atom_id res chain seq x y z
N CYS A 1 1.54 8.01 13.33
CA CYS A 1 0.34 7.59 12.56
C CYS A 1 0.59 6.46 11.57
N GLU A 2 1.84 6.02 11.30
CA GLU A 2 2.12 4.92 10.34
C GLU A 2 1.41 3.60 10.72
N ASN A 3 1.16 3.36 12.01
CA ASN A 3 0.52 2.13 12.49
C ASN A 3 -1.00 2.08 12.30
N ILE A 4 -1.65 3.12 11.76
CA ILE A 4 -3.10 3.10 11.55
C ILE A 4 -3.52 2.00 10.56
N VAL A 5 -2.64 1.70 9.60
CA VAL A 5 -2.85 0.64 8.60
C VAL A 5 -2.88 -0.76 9.22
N ASP A 6 -2.27 -0.94 10.39
CA ASP A 6 -2.27 -2.24 11.08
C ASP A 6 -3.66 -2.57 11.65
N PHE A 7 -4.41 -1.57 12.15
CA PHE A 7 -5.81 -1.79 12.55
C PHE A 7 -6.70 -2.19 11.37
N ALA A 8 -6.50 -1.55 10.21
CA ALA A 8 -7.23 -1.93 9.00
C ALA A 8 -6.87 -3.36 8.54
N ARG A 9 -5.61 -3.78 8.71
CA ARG A 9 -5.18 -5.15 8.46
C ARG A 9 -5.86 -6.13 9.43
N GLU A 10 -6.08 -5.78 10.69
CA GLU A 10 -6.64 -6.72 11.69
C GLU A 10 -8.08 -7.17 11.41
N ILE A 11 -8.86 -6.38 10.66
CA ILE A 11 -10.20 -6.78 10.20
C ILE A 11 -10.11 -8.15 9.50
N GLU A 12 -10.92 -9.11 9.96
CA GLU A 12 -10.76 -10.55 9.69
C GLU A 12 -10.55 -10.87 8.21
N GLU A 13 -11.46 -10.38 7.37
CA GLU A 13 -11.46 -10.64 5.92
C GLU A 13 -10.48 -9.77 5.12
N THR A 14 -9.80 -8.81 5.74
CA THR A 14 -8.84 -7.96 5.04
C THR A 14 -7.62 -8.76 4.59
N LYS A 15 -7.40 -8.82 3.27
CA LYS A 15 -6.20 -9.44 2.68
C LYS A 15 -5.08 -8.43 2.48
N ILE A 16 -5.43 -7.20 2.10
CA ILE A 16 -4.50 -6.07 1.93
C ILE A 16 -5.13 -4.83 2.56
N ALA A 17 -4.37 -4.11 3.37
CA ALA A 17 -4.72 -2.79 3.87
C ALA A 17 -3.75 -1.74 3.31
N VAL A 18 -4.30 -0.61 2.90
CA VAL A 18 -3.53 0.51 2.33
C VAL A 18 -3.91 1.77 3.08
N PHE A 19 -2.92 2.52 3.53
CA PHE A 19 -3.10 3.85 4.07
C PHE A 19 -2.39 4.87 3.19
N LEU A 20 -3.14 5.85 2.70
CA LEU A 20 -2.62 6.96 1.91
C LEU A 20 -2.74 8.25 2.72
N ARG A 21 -1.66 9.03 2.75
CA ARG A 21 -1.63 10.32 3.43
C ARG A 21 -0.92 11.35 2.56
N GLU A 22 -1.62 12.43 2.24
CA GLU A 22 -1.02 13.59 1.58
C GLU A 22 0.04 14.24 2.48
N VAL A 23 1.16 14.58 1.88
CA VAL A 23 2.28 15.32 2.46
C VAL A 23 2.70 16.40 1.48
N ASN A 24 3.50 17.38 1.92
CA ASN A 24 3.83 18.56 1.12
C ASN A 24 4.29 18.27 -0.32
N ASN A 25 4.98 17.15 -0.56
CA ASN A 25 5.56 16.80 -1.86
C ASN A 25 5.01 15.48 -2.45
N GLY A 26 3.79 15.07 -2.07
CA GLY A 26 3.14 13.89 -2.65
C GLY A 26 2.32 13.11 -1.64
N VAL A 27 2.32 11.79 -1.78
CA VAL A 27 1.47 10.89 -0.99
C VAL A 27 2.34 9.80 -0.39
N LYS A 28 2.34 9.70 0.93
CA LYS A 28 2.89 8.54 1.64
C LYS A 28 1.89 7.40 1.55
N VAL A 29 2.38 6.23 1.14
CA VAL A 29 1.61 4.99 1.02
C VAL A 29 2.21 3.96 1.96
N SER A 30 1.41 3.49 2.91
CA SER A 30 1.77 2.42 3.83
C SER A 30 0.91 1.21 3.50
N LEU A 31 1.53 0.06 3.25
CA LEU A 31 0.89 -1.17 2.82
C LEU A 31 1.07 -2.27 3.85
N ARG A 32 0.03 -3.09 3.98
CA ARG A 32 -0.01 -4.26 4.83
C ARG A 32 -0.77 -5.37 4.13
N SER A 33 -0.36 -6.62 4.32
CA SER A 33 -1.12 -7.77 3.85
C SER A 33 -1.12 -8.91 4.86
N LYS A 34 -2.01 -9.87 4.64
CA LYS A 34 -2.03 -11.17 5.32
C LYS A 34 -1.63 -12.28 4.35
N GLY A 35 -0.95 -13.30 4.88
CA GLY A 35 -0.63 -14.51 4.13
C GLY A 35 0.37 -14.27 3.01
N ASP A 36 -0.04 -14.59 1.78
CA ASP A 36 0.88 -14.72 0.64
C ASP A 36 0.91 -13.56 -0.35
N LEU A 37 0.08 -12.54 -0.15
CA LEU A 37 0.05 -11.38 -1.03
C LEU A 37 1.24 -10.45 -0.76
N ASP A 38 2.16 -10.38 -1.71
CA ASP A 38 3.38 -9.56 -1.61
C ASP A 38 3.11 -8.08 -1.92
N VAL A 39 2.87 -7.29 -0.88
CA VAL A 39 2.76 -5.82 -0.99
C VAL A 39 4.12 -5.13 -1.11
N GLY A 40 5.22 -5.84 -0.86
CA GLY A 40 6.58 -5.37 -1.13
C GLY A 40 6.77 -5.10 -2.63
N ALA A 41 6.25 -5.98 -3.48
CA ALA A 41 6.26 -5.81 -4.94
C ALA A 41 5.49 -4.55 -5.39
N VAL A 42 4.34 -4.25 -4.75
CA VAL A 42 3.57 -3.03 -5.03
C VAL A 42 4.36 -1.77 -4.65
N ALA A 43 4.98 -1.76 -3.46
CA ALA A 43 5.81 -0.65 -3.04
C ALA A 43 7.04 -0.46 -3.96
N ALA A 44 7.68 -1.55 -4.36
CA ALA A 44 8.83 -1.52 -5.27
C ALA A 44 8.46 -0.94 -6.65
N ALA A 45 7.31 -1.32 -7.21
CA ALA A 45 6.80 -0.76 -8.48
C ALA A 45 6.52 0.75 -8.41
N LEU A 46 6.39 1.32 -7.21
CA LEU A 46 6.19 2.74 -6.95
C LEU A 46 7.46 3.44 -6.45
N GLY A 47 8.62 2.78 -6.51
CA GLY A 47 9.91 3.35 -6.10
C GLY A 47 10.16 3.33 -4.60
N GLY A 48 9.39 2.57 -3.82
CA GLY A 48 9.66 2.30 -2.41
C GLY A 48 10.18 0.88 -2.17
N GLY A 49 9.82 0.31 -1.01
CA GLY A 49 10.27 -1.03 -0.63
C GLY A 49 9.76 -1.48 0.72
N GLY A 50 10.32 -2.56 1.24
CA GLY A 50 9.96 -3.15 2.52
C GLY A 50 9.88 -4.68 2.45
N HIS A 51 9.06 -5.27 3.30
CA HIS A 51 8.83 -6.71 3.37
C HIS A 51 7.55 -7.12 2.65
N LYS A 52 7.45 -8.42 2.35
CA LYS A 52 6.28 -9.06 1.71
C LYS A 52 4.95 -8.58 2.29
N ASN A 53 4.85 -8.50 3.63
CA ASN A 53 3.60 -8.18 4.34
C ASN A 53 3.53 -6.76 4.91
N ALA A 54 4.61 -5.98 4.82
CA ALA A 54 4.70 -4.65 5.36
C ALA A 54 5.71 -3.82 4.57
N SER A 55 5.20 -2.89 3.79
CA SER A 55 5.99 -2.06 2.87
C SER A 55 5.44 -0.65 2.77
N GLY A 56 6.17 0.23 2.09
CA GLY A 56 5.70 1.58 1.85
C GLY A 56 6.52 2.32 0.80
N CYS A 57 5.95 3.41 0.33
CA CYS A 57 6.59 4.32 -0.64
C CYS A 57 6.09 5.75 -0.45
N CYS A 58 6.82 6.71 -1.02
CA CYS A 58 6.35 8.09 -1.16
C CYS A 58 6.24 8.38 -2.65
N VAL A 59 5.03 8.68 -3.12
CA VAL A 59 4.74 8.87 -4.54
C VAL A 59 4.41 10.33 -4.79
N THR A 60 5.12 10.96 -5.72
CA THR A 60 4.77 12.31 -6.18
C THR A 60 3.51 12.27 -7.02
N GLY A 61 2.60 13.22 -6.81
CA GLY A 61 1.33 13.33 -7.52
C GLY A 61 0.18 13.70 -6.59
N LYS A 62 -1.02 13.82 -7.16
CA LYS A 62 -2.25 14.08 -6.39
C LYS A 62 -2.76 12.80 -5.74
N LEU A 63 -3.47 12.92 -4.61
CA LEU A 63 -4.02 11.77 -3.89
C LEU A 63 -4.84 10.83 -4.78
N ASP A 64 -5.72 11.36 -5.63
CA ASP A 64 -6.58 10.55 -6.50
C ASP A 64 -5.79 9.76 -7.56
N GLU A 65 -4.74 10.35 -8.11
CA GLU A 65 -3.85 9.71 -9.08
C GLU A 65 -3.06 8.59 -8.42
N VAL A 66 -2.48 8.85 -7.24
CA VAL A 66 -1.72 7.86 -6.48
C VAL A 66 -2.64 6.73 -6.01
N LYS A 67 -3.84 7.05 -5.52
CA LYS A 67 -4.86 6.07 -5.12
C LYS A 67 -5.21 5.13 -6.26
N SER A 68 -5.48 5.67 -7.45
CA SER A 68 -5.81 4.89 -8.64
C SER A 68 -4.68 3.93 -9.01
N ARG A 69 -3.43 4.41 -9.00
CA ARG A 69 -2.25 3.60 -9.29
C ARG A 69 -2.04 2.48 -8.25
N VAL A 70 -2.14 2.81 -6.97
CA VAL A 70 -1.96 1.83 -5.88
C VAL A 70 -3.03 0.75 -5.93
N LEU A 71 -4.30 1.11 -6.15
CA LEU A 71 -5.39 0.14 -6.26
C LEU A 71 -5.24 -0.77 -7.48
N GLY A 72 -4.79 -0.25 -8.62
CA GLY A 72 -4.51 -1.06 -9.82
C GLY A 72 -3.37 -2.06 -9.63
N LEU A 73 -2.30 -1.66 -8.93
CA LEU A 73 -1.19 -2.58 -8.62
C LEU A 73 -1.60 -3.63 -7.58
N ALA A 74 -2.34 -3.22 -6.54
CA ALA A 74 -2.79 -4.12 -5.49
C ALA A 74 -3.83 -5.12 -5.99
N SER A 75 -4.75 -4.72 -6.88
CA SER A 75 -5.74 -5.65 -7.47
C SER A 75 -5.08 -6.75 -8.30
N GLY A 76 -3.97 -6.43 -8.99
CA GLY A 76 -3.17 -7.40 -9.73
C GLY A 76 -2.54 -8.50 -8.88
N LEU A 77 -2.46 -8.34 -7.54
CA LEU A 77 -2.00 -9.40 -6.64
C LEU A 77 -3.05 -10.50 -6.43
N PHE A 78 -4.34 -10.22 -6.62
CA PHE A 78 -5.42 -11.20 -6.48
C PHE A 78 -5.66 -12.03 -7.74
N MET A 79 -5.07 -11.62 -8.86
CA MET A 79 -5.22 -12.28 -10.17
C MET A 79 -4.05 -13.22 -10.49
N LYS A 80 -3.12 -13.39 -9.55
CA LYS A 80 -2.03 -14.36 -9.60
C LYS A 80 -2.42 -15.60 -8.80
#